data_AF-A0A6A7RRH9-F1
#
_entry.id   AF-A0A6A7RRH9-F1
#
_cell.length_a   1.000
_cell.length_b   1.000
_cell.length_c   1.000
_cell.angle_alpha   90.00
_cell.angle_beta   90.00
_cell.angle_gamma   90.00
#
_symmetry.space_group_name_H-M   'P 1'
#
loop_
_entity.id
_entity.type
_entity.pdbx_description
1 polymer ?
#
loop_
_entity_poly.entity_id
_entity_poly.type
_entity_poly.pdbx_seq_one_letter_code
_entity_poly.pdbx_strand_id
1 'polypeptide(L)'
;MSANLKDPAGSILEAEATATAGQPSATPPPYPEFSRRLSDRRLLDSSTREDIDRMTNIALGQFTGGISPASLAMAYLDWMVHLGSSPGKQFQLGAKAMRKAMRLGSYALTSALTGSAEPCIQPLHGDHRFAHPGWQRFPYNVIYQGFLLNQQWWHNATTDVRGISKHSQAALSFTARQILDMTAPCNVPFLNPEIAEATINERGANLARGASNYREDFKRSLRNEPPAGVEAFRVGENLAITPGKVIYRNHLIGLIQYSPSTDCVQREAVLMQSAWMMKYYILDLSPHNSLVRYLVEHGHTVYMISWLNIVNEPGHPHRSYQLGVCHEGDRCIDPETWKAQTPTTQGSWWPAWQQWLEAHSSGNEAPPVMGAPDKGYAPLCDSPGTYVLMK
;
A
#
# COMPACT_ATOMS: atom_id res chain seq x y z
N MET A 1 -91.11 16.24 -41.49
CA MET A 1 -91.27 17.71 -41.66
C MET A 1 -90.81 18.35 -40.35
N SER A 2 -90.10 19.48 -40.41
CA SER A 2 -89.41 20.18 -39.31
C SER A 2 -90.39 20.80 -38.27
N ALA A 3 -89.98 21.33 -37.10
CA ALA A 3 -88.88 21.11 -36.13
C ALA A 3 -89.05 22.13 -34.95
N ASN A 4 -88.27 22.00 -33.86
CA ASN A 4 -87.80 23.08 -32.93
C ASN A 4 -86.85 22.42 -31.88
N LEU A 5 -85.57 22.82 -31.71
CA LEU A 5 -85.00 24.04 -31.08
C LEU A 5 -85.24 24.06 -29.55
N LYS A 6 -84.33 23.68 -28.61
CA LYS A 6 -82.84 23.76 -28.38
C LYS A 6 -82.29 25.05 -27.70
N ASP A 7 -81.97 24.95 -26.40
CA ASP A 7 -80.61 24.84 -25.79
C ASP A 7 -79.50 25.91 -26.03
N PRO A 8 -78.44 26.01 -25.15
CA PRO A 8 -78.34 25.61 -23.72
C PRO A 8 -77.38 26.47 -22.81
N ALA A 9 -77.26 26.02 -21.54
CA ALA A 9 -76.02 25.89 -20.72
C ALA A 9 -75.37 27.08 -19.95
N GLY A 10 -74.91 26.76 -18.72
CA GLY A 10 -73.85 27.47 -17.98
C GLY A 10 -74.14 27.73 -16.49
N SER A 11 -73.64 26.90 -15.57
CA SER A 11 -73.66 27.18 -14.11
C SER A 11 -72.55 26.43 -13.35
N ILE A 12 -72.18 26.95 -12.17
CA ILE A 12 -71.16 26.47 -11.22
C ILE A 12 -71.76 26.62 -9.81
N LEU A 13 -71.48 25.71 -8.85
CA LEU A 13 -71.26 26.03 -7.43
C LEU A 13 -70.80 24.82 -6.59
N GLU A 14 -70.44 25.10 -5.33
CA GLU A 14 -69.63 24.27 -4.41
C GLU A 14 -70.44 23.30 -3.53
N ALA A 15 -69.75 22.34 -2.90
CA ALA A 15 -70.02 21.86 -1.53
C ALA A 15 -68.80 21.08 -0.97
N GLU A 16 -68.62 21.12 0.36
CA GLU A 16 -67.50 20.47 1.07
C GLU A 16 -67.80 19.00 1.47
N ALA A 17 -66.79 18.30 2.01
CA ALA A 17 -66.80 16.86 2.26
C ALA A 17 -66.92 16.46 3.74
N THR A 18 -67.43 15.25 4.03
CA THR A 18 -67.03 14.51 5.24
C THR A 18 -67.09 12.99 5.05
N ALA A 19 -66.14 12.31 5.68
CA ALA A 19 -65.69 10.93 5.49
C ALA A 19 -66.73 9.79 5.47
N THR A 20 -66.44 8.77 4.65
CA THR A 20 -66.37 7.36 5.13
C THR A 20 -65.33 6.57 4.32
N ALA A 21 -64.81 5.47 4.86
CA ALA A 21 -63.65 4.76 4.30
C ALA A 21 -64.02 3.55 3.42
N GLY A 22 -63.25 3.32 2.36
CA GLY A 22 -63.29 2.11 1.53
C GLY A 22 -62.04 2.02 0.64
N GLN A 23 -61.37 0.86 0.61
CA GLN A 23 -60.16 0.64 -0.19
C GLN A 23 -60.50 0.40 -1.67
N PRO A 24 -59.64 0.86 -2.59
CA PRO A 24 -59.47 0.23 -3.90
C PRO A 24 -58.03 -0.29 -4.09
N SER A 25 -57.89 -1.58 -4.38
CA SER A 25 -56.65 -2.18 -4.88
C SER A 25 -56.54 -1.99 -6.40
N ALA A 26 -55.47 -1.34 -6.88
CA ALA A 26 -55.13 -1.30 -8.30
C ALA A 26 -53.60 -1.21 -8.51
N THR A 27 -53.05 -2.09 -9.33
CA THR A 27 -51.59 -2.22 -9.56
C THR A 27 -51.15 -1.36 -10.75
N PRO A 28 -50.04 -0.59 -10.66
CA PRO A 28 -49.37 -0.02 -11.83
C PRO A 28 -48.71 -1.11 -12.70
N PRO A 29 -48.43 -0.83 -14.00
CA PRO A 29 -47.88 -1.81 -14.93
C PRO A 29 -46.38 -2.10 -14.70
N PRO A 30 -45.86 -3.26 -15.15
CA PRO A 30 -44.44 -3.57 -15.09
C PRO A 30 -43.62 -2.74 -16.09
N TYR A 31 -42.48 -2.23 -15.64
CA TYR A 31 -41.44 -1.72 -16.54
C TYR A 31 -40.71 -2.89 -17.22
N PRO A 32 -40.10 -2.71 -18.41
CA PRO A 32 -39.53 -3.82 -19.18
C PRO A 32 -38.36 -4.51 -18.48
N GLU A 33 -38.39 -5.84 -18.40
CA GLU A 33 -37.19 -6.62 -18.07
C GLU A 33 -36.11 -6.38 -19.13
N PHE A 34 -34.98 -5.80 -18.74
CA PHE A 34 -33.73 -5.94 -19.50
C PHE A 34 -32.86 -7.03 -18.87
N SER A 35 -33.44 -8.22 -18.69
CA SER A 35 -32.83 -9.37 -18.03
C SER A 35 -31.71 -9.98 -18.89
N ARG A 36 -30.51 -9.39 -18.86
CA ARG A 36 -29.28 -10.04 -19.33
C ARG A 36 -28.91 -11.17 -18.36
N ARG A 37 -29.56 -12.32 -18.54
CA ARG A 37 -29.32 -13.55 -17.77
C ARG A 37 -27.87 -14.00 -17.98
N LEU A 38 -27.10 -14.05 -16.88
CA LEU A 38 -25.72 -14.55 -16.85
C LEU A 38 -25.65 -16.04 -16.43
N SER A 39 -26.72 -16.80 -16.66
CA SER A 39 -26.91 -18.17 -16.15
C SER A 39 -26.24 -19.27 -16.97
N ASP A 40 -26.01 -19.05 -18.27
CA ASP A 40 -25.87 -20.16 -19.23
C ASP A 40 -24.41 -20.61 -19.44
N ARG A 41 -23.63 -20.76 -18.36
CA ARG A 41 -22.23 -21.24 -18.40
C ARG A 41 -21.82 -22.10 -17.19
N ARG A 42 -22.37 -23.31 -17.05
CA ARG A 42 -21.76 -24.42 -16.29
C ARG A 42 -22.03 -25.78 -16.94
N LEU A 43 -21.09 -26.28 -17.75
CA LEU A 43 -20.98 -27.70 -18.13
C LEU A 43 -19.51 -28.12 -18.36
N LEU A 44 -18.90 -28.67 -17.30
CA LEU A 44 -17.92 -29.77 -17.29
C LEU A 44 -16.55 -29.61 -18.02
N ASP A 45 -15.58 -30.43 -17.59
CA ASP A 45 -14.17 -30.51 -18.07
C ASP A 45 -13.26 -29.30 -17.82
N SER A 46 -13.66 -28.33 -16.98
CA SER A 46 -12.77 -27.26 -16.57
C SER A 46 -11.71 -27.76 -15.56
N SER A 47 -12.15 -28.40 -14.47
CA SER A 47 -11.48 -28.68 -13.18
C SER A 47 -9.96 -28.90 -13.08
N THR A 48 -9.26 -29.42 -14.10
CA THR A 48 -7.81 -29.75 -14.00
C THR A 48 -6.95 -29.04 -15.05
N ARG A 49 -7.57 -28.63 -16.17
CA ARG A 49 -7.26 -27.32 -16.77
C ARG A 49 -7.80 -26.17 -15.92
N GLU A 50 -8.33 -26.49 -14.74
CA GLU A 50 -8.55 -25.64 -13.59
C GLU A 50 -7.62 -26.03 -12.39
N ASP A 51 -6.38 -26.52 -12.64
CA ASP A 51 -5.24 -26.55 -11.69
C ASP A 51 -3.91 -25.82 -12.17
N ILE A 52 -3.91 -24.99 -13.26
CA ILE A 52 -2.83 -24.09 -13.82
C ILE A 52 -2.88 -22.46 -13.76
N ASP A 53 -3.99 -21.67 -13.85
CA ASP A 53 -4.44 -20.22 -14.06
C ASP A 53 -5.46 -19.37 -13.05
N ARG A 54 -5.10 -18.69 -11.89
CA ARG A 54 -5.80 -18.36 -10.50
C ARG A 54 -5.31 -18.92 -9.02
N MET A 55 -4.71 -20.15 -8.72
CA MET A 55 -3.89 -20.76 -7.58
C MET A 55 -2.34 -20.95 -7.83
N THR A 56 -1.90 -21.73 -8.81
CA THR A 56 -0.52 -22.15 -9.20
C THR A 56 0.58 -21.09 -9.47
N ASN A 57 0.27 -19.78 -9.56
CA ASN A 57 1.19 -18.61 -9.47
C ASN A 57 1.46 -18.33 -7.97
N ILE A 58 1.31 -19.39 -7.18
CA ILE A 58 2.12 -19.70 -6.02
C ILE A 58 3.48 -20.21 -6.49
N ALA A 59 3.58 -21.29 -7.27
CA ALA A 59 4.85 -21.80 -7.79
C ALA A 59 5.60 -20.76 -8.62
N LEU A 60 4.85 -19.76 -9.09
CA LEU A 60 5.20 -18.39 -9.47
C LEU A 60 4.54 -17.24 -8.62
N GLY A 61 4.78 -16.96 -7.31
CA GLY A 61 4.57 -15.65 -6.50
C GLY A 61 5.54 -14.70 -5.51
N GLN A 62 6.87 -14.53 -5.02
CA GLN A 62 8.41 -14.85 -4.93
C GLN A 62 9.53 -14.53 -5.98
N PHE A 63 9.88 -15.39 -6.94
CA PHE A 63 10.85 -15.25 -8.04
C PHE A 63 10.92 -13.80 -8.61
N THR A 64 9.84 -13.23 -9.15
CA THR A 64 9.69 -11.77 -9.42
C THR A 64 9.11 -10.91 -8.26
N GLY A 65 9.16 -11.37 -7.02
CA GLY A 65 8.93 -10.59 -5.79
C GLY A 65 7.52 -10.07 -5.48
N GLY A 66 6.49 -10.55 -6.17
CA GLY A 66 5.12 -10.02 -6.13
C GLY A 66 4.74 -9.23 -7.40
N ILE A 67 5.65 -9.13 -8.37
CA ILE A 67 5.56 -8.21 -9.51
C ILE A 67 5.18 -8.95 -10.79
N SER A 68 4.12 -8.51 -11.48
CA SER A 68 3.62 -9.18 -12.69
C SER A 68 4.42 -8.84 -13.96
N PRO A 69 5.16 -9.79 -14.59
CA PRO A 69 5.92 -9.53 -15.81
C PRO A 69 5.01 -9.23 -17.00
N ALA A 70 3.82 -9.86 -17.07
CA ALA A 70 2.86 -9.60 -18.14
C ALA A 70 2.19 -8.23 -18.02
N SER A 71 1.87 -7.78 -16.80
CA SER A 71 1.36 -6.42 -16.57
C SER A 71 2.43 -5.37 -16.92
N LEU A 72 3.70 -5.65 -16.61
CA LEU A 72 4.83 -4.81 -17.03
C LEU A 72 5.06 -4.84 -18.55
N ALA A 73 4.98 -6.01 -19.19
CA ALA A 73 5.12 -6.16 -20.64
C ALA A 73 3.99 -5.44 -21.39
N MET A 74 2.74 -5.55 -20.92
CA MET A 74 1.61 -4.78 -21.45
C MET A 74 1.81 -3.27 -21.27
N ALA A 75 2.24 -2.82 -20.08
CA ALA A 75 2.54 -1.40 -19.83
C ALA A 75 3.68 -0.86 -20.71
N TYR A 76 4.69 -1.69 -21.00
CA TYR A 76 5.81 -1.37 -21.88
C TYR A 76 5.39 -1.33 -23.36
N LEU A 77 4.53 -2.25 -23.82
CA LEU A 77 3.99 -2.27 -25.18
C LEU A 77 3.02 -1.09 -25.42
N ASP A 78 2.12 -0.82 -24.47
CA ASP A 78 1.22 0.36 -24.47
C ASP A 78 2.03 1.65 -24.62
N TRP A 79 3.07 1.82 -23.80
CA TRP A 79 4.03 2.92 -23.92
C TRP A 79 4.77 2.94 -25.27
N MET A 80 5.29 1.81 -25.74
CA MET A 80 6.08 1.73 -26.97
C MET A 80 5.23 2.13 -28.20
N VAL A 81 3.99 1.63 -28.30
CA VAL A 81 3.09 1.95 -29.40
C VAL A 81 2.66 3.42 -29.36
N HIS A 82 2.26 3.93 -28.19
CA HIS A 82 1.85 5.33 -28.06
C HIS A 82 3.00 6.32 -28.21
N LEU A 83 4.22 5.99 -27.75
CA LEU A 83 5.41 6.80 -28.01
C LEU A 83 5.85 6.70 -29.48
N GLY A 84 5.79 5.51 -30.08
CA GLY A 84 6.06 5.25 -31.50
C GLY A 84 5.14 6.04 -32.43
N SER A 85 3.88 6.21 -32.03
CA SER A 85 2.87 7.01 -32.76
C SER A 85 2.87 8.51 -32.37
N SER A 86 3.79 8.96 -31.52
CA SER A 86 3.86 10.35 -31.01
C SER A 86 5.11 11.10 -31.49
N PRO A 87 5.21 11.49 -32.78
CA PRO A 87 6.42 12.13 -33.33
C PRO A 87 6.80 13.43 -32.62
N GLY A 88 5.84 14.22 -32.15
CA GLY A 88 6.11 15.42 -31.35
C GLY A 88 6.78 15.11 -29.99
N LYS A 89 6.43 13.99 -29.35
CA LYS A 89 7.06 13.52 -28.11
C LYS A 89 8.46 12.98 -28.40
N GLN A 90 8.64 12.22 -29.48
CA GLN A 90 9.95 11.73 -29.92
C GLN A 90 10.92 12.90 -30.18
N PHE A 91 10.50 13.92 -30.93
CA PHE A 91 11.30 15.12 -31.16
C PHE A 91 11.63 15.86 -29.84
N GLN A 92 10.65 16.00 -28.95
CA GLN A 92 10.87 16.60 -27.62
C GLN A 92 11.91 15.81 -26.80
N LEU A 93 11.88 14.47 -26.82
CA LEU A 93 12.82 13.61 -26.11
C LEU A 93 14.22 13.64 -26.73
N GLY A 94 14.33 13.66 -28.06
CA GLY A 94 15.60 13.82 -28.78
C GLY A 94 16.25 15.18 -28.51
N ALA A 95 15.48 16.26 -28.59
CA ALA A 95 15.95 17.61 -28.25
C ALA A 95 16.35 17.74 -26.77
N LYS A 96 15.61 17.10 -25.85
CA LYS A 96 15.99 16.98 -24.43
C LYS A 96 17.29 16.18 -24.26
N ALA A 97 17.46 15.06 -24.95
CA ALA A 97 18.67 14.23 -24.91
C ALA A 97 19.90 15.01 -25.41
N MET A 98 19.82 15.63 -26.59
CA MET A 98 20.94 16.39 -27.16
C MET A 98 21.36 17.56 -26.26
N ARG A 99 20.39 18.33 -25.72
CA ARG A 99 20.67 19.43 -24.78
C ARG A 99 21.34 18.94 -23.50
N LYS A 100 20.92 17.77 -22.98
CA LYS A 100 21.55 17.13 -21.80
C LYS A 100 22.96 16.64 -22.10
N ALA A 101 23.18 16.01 -23.24
CA ALA A 101 24.50 15.54 -23.68
C ALA A 101 25.48 16.70 -23.88
N MET A 102 25.04 17.79 -24.52
CA MET A 102 25.84 19.02 -24.65
C MET A 102 26.20 19.61 -23.28
N ARG A 103 25.24 19.77 -22.35
CA ARG A 103 25.51 20.33 -21.01
C ARG A 103 26.43 19.42 -20.18
N LEU A 104 26.27 18.11 -20.27
CA LEU A 104 27.15 17.16 -19.58
C LEU A 104 28.56 17.15 -20.19
N GLY A 105 28.68 17.28 -21.51
CA GLY A 105 29.97 17.36 -22.21
C GLY A 105 30.75 18.63 -21.83
N SER A 106 30.10 19.79 -21.81
CA SER A 106 30.74 21.03 -21.34
C SER A 106 31.08 20.97 -19.85
N TYR A 107 30.20 20.41 -19.02
CA TYR A 107 30.47 20.20 -17.60
C TYR A 107 31.67 19.27 -17.35
N ALA A 108 31.78 18.17 -18.11
CA ALA A 108 32.89 17.24 -18.01
C ALA A 108 34.22 17.89 -18.43
N LEU A 109 34.22 18.63 -19.55
CA LEU A 109 35.40 19.37 -20.01
C LEU A 109 35.85 20.43 -18.99
N THR A 110 34.92 21.25 -18.49
CA THR A 110 35.22 22.25 -17.45
C THR A 110 35.72 21.58 -16.17
N SER A 111 35.07 20.51 -15.70
CA SER A 111 35.48 19.77 -14.49
C SER A 111 36.88 19.19 -14.61
N ALA A 112 37.25 18.65 -15.78
CA ALA A 112 38.58 18.10 -16.03
C ALA A 112 39.68 19.17 -16.12
N LEU A 113 39.36 20.40 -16.54
CA LEU A 113 40.31 21.50 -16.70
C LEU A 113 40.46 22.40 -15.46
N THR A 114 39.38 22.59 -14.68
CA THR A 114 39.31 23.55 -13.57
C THR A 114 39.05 22.91 -12.21
N GLY A 115 38.78 21.59 -12.16
CA GLY A 115 38.42 20.86 -10.95
C GLY A 115 37.02 21.17 -10.40
N SER A 116 36.31 22.18 -10.92
CA SER A 116 35.00 22.59 -10.41
C SER A 116 34.14 23.24 -11.50
N ALA A 117 32.86 22.87 -11.59
CA ALA A 117 31.92 23.39 -12.58
C ALA A 117 30.51 23.50 -11.99
N GLU A 118 29.67 24.41 -12.51
CA GLU A 118 28.28 24.56 -12.09
C GLU A 118 27.48 23.26 -12.41
N PRO A 119 26.78 22.64 -11.44
CA PRO A 119 26.01 21.42 -11.64
C PRO A 119 25.06 21.46 -12.87
N CYS A 120 25.00 20.36 -13.61
CA CYS A 120 24.05 20.22 -14.73
C CYS A 120 22.59 20.12 -14.26
N ILE A 121 22.39 19.55 -13.07
CA ILE A 121 21.11 19.31 -12.41
C ILE A 121 21.37 19.15 -10.90
N GLN A 122 20.43 19.59 -10.07
CA GLN A 122 20.45 19.31 -8.63
C GLN A 122 19.69 18.01 -8.32
N PRO A 123 20.06 17.26 -7.27
CA PRO A 123 19.26 16.14 -6.78
C PRO A 123 17.82 16.55 -6.44
N LEU A 124 16.91 15.58 -6.35
CA LEU A 124 15.56 15.83 -5.82
C LEU A 124 15.63 16.15 -4.32
N HIS A 125 14.65 16.91 -3.82
CA HIS A 125 14.54 17.21 -2.40
C HIS A 125 14.38 15.92 -1.59
N GLY A 126 15.35 15.62 -0.71
CA GLY A 126 15.44 14.37 0.05
C GLY A 126 16.26 13.25 -0.61
N ASP A 127 16.88 13.47 -1.78
CA ASP A 127 17.82 12.52 -2.37
C ASP A 127 19.23 12.67 -1.76
N HIS A 128 19.48 11.94 -0.68
CA HIS A 128 20.74 11.98 0.06
C HIS A 128 21.86 11.09 -0.53
N ARG A 129 21.61 10.35 -1.63
CA ARG A 129 22.55 9.36 -2.20
C ARG A 129 23.90 9.92 -2.65
N PHE A 130 23.96 11.23 -2.90
CA PHE A 130 25.14 11.94 -3.41
C PHE A 130 25.63 13.04 -2.44
N ALA A 131 25.32 12.91 -1.14
CA ALA A 131 25.61 13.92 -0.14
C ALA A 131 27.11 14.00 0.27
N HIS A 132 27.89 12.93 0.11
CA HIS A 132 29.30 12.94 0.48
C HIS A 132 30.15 13.88 -0.42
N PRO A 133 31.07 14.69 0.14
CA PRO A 133 31.87 15.64 -0.65
C PRO A 133 32.68 15.02 -1.79
N GLY A 134 33.04 13.74 -1.70
CA GLY A 134 33.72 13.00 -2.76
C GLY A 134 32.94 12.99 -4.09
N TRP A 135 31.60 13.05 -4.07
CA TRP A 135 30.77 13.13 -5.27
C TRP A 135 30.97 14.42 -6.07
N GLN A 136 31.48 15.49 -5.47
CA GLN A 136 31.74 16.77 -6.16
C GLN A 136 33.12 16.81 -6.85
N ARG A 137 33.95 15.76 -6.70
CA ARG A 137 35.28 15.67 -7.32
C ARG A 137 35.23 14.92 -8.65
N PHE A 138 36.10 15.29 -9.58
CA PHE A 138 36.31 14.53 -10.81
C PHE A 138 36.94 13.15 -10.50
N PRO A 139 36.52 12.03 -11.14
CA PRO A 139 35.48 11.93 -12.19
C PRO A 139 34.05 11.70 -11.64
N TYR A 140 33.89 11.45 -10.34
CA TYR A 140 32.62 11.13 -9.69
C TYR A 140 31.51 12.16 -9.95
N ASN A 141 31.89 13.44 -10.07
CA ASN A 141 30.97 14.54 -10.36
C ASN A 141 30.29 14.40 -11.73
N VAL A 142 31.04 14.01 -12.77
CA VAL A 142 30.49 13.74 -14.11
C VAL A 142 29.59 12.50 -14.08
N ILE A 143 29.97 11.47 -13.31
CA ILE A 143 29.23 10.21 -13.21
C ILE A 143 27.84 10.44 -12.57
N TYR A 144 27.76 11.10 -11.41
CA TYR A 144 26.47 11.30 -10.75
C TYR A 144 25.60 12.36 -11.45
N GLN A 145 26.21 13.42 -12.04
CA GLN A 145 25.48 14.37 -12.89
C GLN A 145 24.91 13.68 -14.13
N GLY A 146 25.68 12.80 -14.78
CA GLY A 146 25.21 11.96 -15.88
C GLY A 146 24.04 11.06 -15.47
N PHE A 147 24.11 10.43 -14.29
CA PHE A 147 23.02 9.63 -13.74
C PHE A 147 21.74 10.45 -13.52
N LEU A 148 21.81 11.59 -12.80
CA LEU A 148 20.64 12.45 -12.55
C LEU A 148 20.03 13.01 -13.84
N LEU A 149 20.87 13.36 -14.83
CA LEU A 149 20.38 13.80 -16.14
C LEU A 149 19.62 12.68 -16.87
N ASN A 150 20.08 11.43 -16.79
CA ASN A 150 19.39 10.25 -17.33
C ASN A 150 18.10 9.95 -16.55
N GLN A 151 18.11 10.00 -15.22
CA GLN A 151 16.91 9.77 -14.39
C GLN A 151 15.79 10.76 -14.74
N GLN A 152 16.13 12.04 -14.92
CA GLN A 152 15.16 13.04 -15.38
C GLN A 152 14.74 12.81 -16.85
N TRP A 153 15.62 12.33 -17.74
CA TRP A 153 15.23 12.03 -19.13
C TRP A 153 14.24 10.86 -19.20
N TRP A 154 14.52 9.76 -18.48
CA TRP A 154 13.62 8.62 -18.40
C TRP A 154 12.26 8.99 -17.82
N HIS A 155 12.21 9.78 -16.75
CA HIS A 155 10.94 10.29 -16.22
C HIS A 155 10.14 11.10 -17.27
N ASN A 156 10.82 11.88 -18.13
CA ASN A 156 10.17 12.59 -19.24
C ASN A 156 9.71 11.66 -20.38
N ALA A 157 10.35 10.50 -20.54
CA ALA A 157 9.98 9.49 -21.53
C ALA A 157 8.81 8.62 -21.06
N THR A 158 8.71 8.31 -19.77
CA THR A 158 7.67 7.47 -19.17
C THR A 158 6.43 8.24 -18.68
N THR A 159 6.40 9.57 -18.80
CA THR A 159 5.24 10.40 -18.41
C THR A 159 4.80 11.32 -19.56
N ASP A 160 3.52 11.70 -19.56
CA ASP A 160 2.93 12.61 -20.55
C ASP A 160 3.10 12.10 -21.99
N VAL A 161 2.78 10.83 -22.22
CA VAL A 161 2.74 10.21 -23.55
C VAL A 161 1.28 10.14 -23.98
N ARG A 162 0.94 10.64 -25.18
CA ARG A 162 -0.46 10.76 -25.60
C ARG A 162 -1.07 9.40 -25.91
N GLY A 163 -2.10 9.04 -25.14
CA GLY A 163 -2.92 7.83 -25.35
C GLY A 163 -2.63 6.67 -24.41
N ILE A 164 -1.46 6.67 -23.75
CA ILE A 164 -1.08 5.64 -22.75
C ILE A 164 -2.10 5.57 -21.61
N SER A 165 -2.36 4.37 -21.06
CA SER A 165 -3.22 4.25 -19.89
C SER A 165 -2.57 4.86 -18.63
N LYS A 166 -3.37 5.41 -17.72
CA LYS A 166 -2.87 5.93 -16.42
C LYS A 166 -2.15 4.85 -15.61
N HIS A 167 -2.62 3.61 -15.69
CA HIS A 167 -2.02 2.46 -15.00
C HIS A 167 -0.65 2.11 -15.61
N SER A 168 -0.58 1.99 -16.94
CA SER A 168 0.67 1.72 -17.68
C SER A 168 1.71 2.80 -17.44
N GLN A 169 1.31 4.08 -17.44
CA GLN A 169 2.20 5.19 -17.16
C GLN A 169 2.77 5.11 -15.73
N ALA A 170 1.93 4.81 -14.73
CA ALA A 170 2.35 4.66 -13.35
C ALA A 170 3.30 3.46 -13.18
N ALA A 171 2.93 2.29 -13.72
CA ALA A 171 3.72 1.07 -13.66
C ALA A 171 5.08 1.24 -14.34
N LEU A 172 5.13 1.79 -15.55
CA LEU A 172 6.39 1.98 -16.27
C LEU A 172 7.25 3.09 -15.64
N SER A 173 6.66 4.21 -15.22
CA SER A 173 7.44 5.27 -14.56
C SER A 173 7.97 4.85 -13.18
N PHE A 174 7.29 3.94 -12.50
CA PHE A 174 7.79 3.31 -11.28
C PHE A 174 8.93 2.32 -11.60
N THR A 175 8.72 1.38 -12.53
CA THR A 175 9.70 0.34 -12.88
C THR A 175 10.98 0.93 -13.47
N ALA A 176 10.88 1.92 -14.36
CA ALA A 176 12.04 2.64 -14.88
C ALA A 176 12.83 3.33 -13.75
N ARG A 177 12.14 3.91 -12.76
CA ARG A 177 12.78 4.45 -11.57
C ARG A 177 13.48 3.37 -10.75
N GLN A 178 12.88 2.20 -10.51
CA GLN A 178 13.53 1.12 -9.76
C GLN A 178 14.80 0.59 -10.45
N ILE A 179 14.78 0.43 -11.78
CA ILE A 179 15.96 -0.01 -12.55
C ILE A 179 17.09 1.02 -12.46
N LEU A 180 16.76 2.32 -12.52
CA LEU A 180 17.73 3.41 -12.34
C LEU A 180 18.24 3.49 -10.90
N ASP A 181 17.36 3.44 -9.90
CA ASP A 181 17.74 3.53 -8.50
C ASP A 181 18.55 2.29 -8.04
N MET A 182 18.37 1.12 -8.70
CA MET A 182 19.23 -0.07 -8.54
C MET A 182 20.60 0.10 -9.21
N THR A 183 20.68 0.72 -10.39
CA THR A 183 21.93 0.96 -11.13
C THR A 183 22.62 2.28 -10.78
N ALA A 184 22.16 2.95 -9.71
CA ALA A 184 22.71 4.22 -9.25
C ALA A 184 24.21 4.09 -8.86
N PRO A 185 25.06 5.10 -9.17
CA PRO A 185 26.51 5.03 -8.91
C PRO A 185 26.89 4.73 -7.46
N CYS A 186 26.06 5.13 -6.49
CA CYS A 186 26.27 4.84 -5.07
C CYS A 186 26.25 3.34 -4.74
N ASN A 187 25.54 2.53 -5.53
CA ASN A 187 25.38 1.09 -5.31
C ASN A 187 26.53 0.27 -5.90
N VAL A 188 27.35 0.87 -6.78
CA VAL A 188 28.47 0.20 -7.45
C VAL A 188 29.76 0.53 -6.68
N PRO A 189 30.40 -0.43 -5.97
CA PRO A 189 31.53 -0.15 -5.07
C PRO A 189 32.69 0.63 -5.71
N PHE A 190 32.92 0.39 -7.00
CA PHE A 190 34.01 1.00 -7.78
C PHE A 190 33.69 2.44 -8.26
N LEU A 191 32.40 2.82 -8.28
CA LEU A 191 31.93 4.15 -8.69
C LEU A 191 31.55 5.04 -7.50
N ASN A 192 31.54 4.49 -6.28
CA ASN A 192 31.23 5.21 -5.05
C ASN A 192 32.54 5.77 -4.42
N PRO A 193 32.69 7.10 -4.28
CA PRO A 193 33.89 7.71 -3.72
C PRO A 193 34.09 7.42 -2.24
N GLU A 194 33.02 7.21 -1.46
CA GLU A 194 33.09 6.84 -0.03
C GLU A 194 33.74 5.47 0.14
N ILE A 195 33.34 4.51 -0.70
CA ILE A 195 33.90 3.17 -0.71
C ILE A 195 35.34 3.20 -1.23
N ALA A 196 35.66 3.98 -2.26
CA ALA A 196 37.03 4.15 -2.74
C ALA A 196 37.96 4.74 -1.67
N GLU A 197 37.53 5.83 -0.99
CA GLU A 197 38.28 6.50 0.07
C GLU A 197 38.49 5.58 1.29
N ALA A 198 37.44 4.88 1.75
CA ALA A 198 37.56 3.87 2.79
C ALA A 198 38.48 2.69 2.40
N THR A 199 38.45 2.26 1.14
CA THR A 199 39.31 1.16 0.63
C THR A 199 40.79 1.56 0.64
N ILE A 200 41.09 2.81 0.29
CA ILE A 200 42.46 3.36 0.36
C ILE A 200 42.92 3.48 1.82
N ASN A 201 42.11 4.16 2.66
CA ASN A 201 42.44 4.45 4.05
C ASN A 201 42.63 3.18 4.89
N GLU A 202 41.76 2.17 4.70
CA GLU A 202 41.82 0.90 5.42
C GLU A 202 42.59 -0.21 4.69
N ARG A 203 43.23 0.08 3.55
CA ARG A 203 43.96 -0.90 2.71
C ARG A 203 43.09 -2.13 2.35
N GLY A 204 41.80 -1.92 2.08
CA GLY A 204 40.83 -2.95 1.71
C GLY A 204 40.18 -3.73 2.86
N ALA A 205 40.48 -3.43 4.13
CA ALA A 205 39.87 -4.14 5.26
C ALA A 205 38.34 -3.94 5.34
N ASN A 206 37.83 -2.81 4.85
CA ASN A 206 36.41 -2.52 4.67
C ASN A 206 35.71 -3.56 3.78
N LEU A 207 36.31 -3.93 2.65
CA LEU A 207 35.79 -4.92 1.72
C LEU A 207 35.76 -6.32 2.34
N ALA A 208 36.81 -6.68 3.09
CA ALA A 208 36.88 -7.95 3.81
C ALA A 208 35.80 -8.06 4.90
N ARG A 209 35.53 -6.98 5.65
CA ARG A 209 34.41 -6.93 6.61
C ARG A 209 33.06 -7.05 5.90
N GLY A 210 32.85 -6.29 4.82
CA GLY A 210 31.62 -6.35 4.03
C GLY A 210 31.32 -7.75 3.49
N ALA A 211 32.33 -8.45 2.97
CA ALA A 211 32.20 -9.83 2.50
C ALA A 211 31.87 -10.81 3.64
N SER A 212 32.42 -10.61 4.86
CA SER A 212 32.07 -11.43 6.01
C SER A 212 30.63 -11.21 6.48
N ASN A 213 30.16 -9.96 6.48
CA ASN A 213 28.78 -9.61 6.84
C ASN A 213 27.79 -10.23 5.83
N TYR A 214 28.00 -10.00 4.53
CA TYR A 214 27.18 -10.58 3.47
C TYR A 214 27.07 -12.10 3.56
N ARG A 215 28.17 -12.79 3.89
CA ARG A 215 28.20 -14.25 4.10
C ARG A 215 27.39 -14.68 5.33
N GLU A 216 27.24 -13.84 6.35
CA GLU A 216 26.43 -14.14 7.53
C GLU A 216 24.94 -13.85 7.28
N ASP A 217 24.62 -12.70 6.67
CA ASP A 217 23.26 -12.35 6.25
C ASP A 217 22.67 -13.42 5.30
N PHE A 218 23.48 -13.92 4.36
CA PHE A 218 23.11 -15.03 3.46
C PHE A 218 22.77 -16.32 4.21
N LYS A 219 23.54 -16.70 5.25
CA LYS A 219 23.23 -17.88 6.08
C LYS A 219 21.97 -17.69 6.90
N ARG A 220 21.75 -16.50 7.48
CA ARG A 220 20.57 -16.19 8.29
C ARG A 220 19.30 -16.23 7.44
N SER A 221 19.37 -15.65 6.23
CA SER A 221 18.33 -15.75 5.21
C SER A 221 17.98 -17.22 4.87
N LEU A 222 18.99 -18.07 4.61
CA LEU A 222 18.81 -19.51 4.36
C LEU A 222 18.19 -20.30 5.55
N ARG A 223 18.06 -19.70 6.73
CA ARG A 223 17.47 -20.30 7.93
C ARG A 223 16.18 -19.62 8.40
N ASN A 224 15.73 -18.56 7.73
CA ASN A 224 14.71 -17.63 8.23
C ASN A 224 15.03 -17.06 9.64
N GLU A 225 16.30 -16.93 10.00
CA GLU A 225 16.74 -16.25 11.22
C GLU A 225 16.61 -14.72 11.04
N PRO A 226 16.21 -13.96 12.08
CA PRO A 226 16.15 -12.50 12.00
C PRO A 226 17.54 -11.90 11.75
N PRO A 227 17.63 -10.67 11.19
CA PRO A 227 18.90 -9.97 11.00
C PRO A 227 19.70 -9.83 12.30
N ALA A 228 21.02 -9.95 12.21
CA ALA A 228 21.90 -9.85 13.37
C ALA A 228 21.75 -8.49 14.08
N GLY A 229 21.67 -8.53 15.41
CA GLY A 229 21.48 -7.36 16.27
C GLY A 229 20.03 -7.15 16.73
N VAL A 230 19.04 -7.84 16.15
CA VAL A 230 17.66 -7.84 16.66
C VAL A 230 17.59 -8.48 18.06
N GLU A 231 18.47 -9.43 18.34
CA GLU A 231 18.58 -10.14 19.63
C GLU A 231 18.95 -9.21 20.81
N ALA A 232 19.45 -8.00 20.53
CA ALA A 232 19.79 -6.99 21.52
C ALA A 232 18.56 -6.18 22.01
N PHE A 233 17.40 -6.31 21.37
CA PHE A 233 16.20 -5.52 21.68
C PHE A 233 15.14 -6.37 22.38
N ARG A 234 14.88 -6.06 23.66
CA ARG A 234 14.05 -6.87 24.55
C ARG A 234 12.98 -6.01 25.24
N VAL A 235 11.73 -6.30 24.93
CA VAL A 235 10.56 -5.61 25.50
C VAL A 235 10.46 -5.92 27.00
N GLY A 236 10.41 -4.90 27.84
CA GLY A 236 10.46 -4.97 29.30
C GLY A 236 11.86 -4.91 29.91
N GLU A 237 12.94 -5.12 29.14
CA GLU A 237 14.33 -4.98 29.61
C GLU A 237 14.98 -3.68 29.08
N ASN A 238 14.84 -3.37 27.79
CA ASN A 238 15.40 -2.15 27.17
C ASN A 238 14.52 -1.48 26.10
N LEU A 239 13.39 -2.11 25.73
CA LEU A 239 12.27 -1.48 25.01
C LEU A 239 11.02 -1.45 25.90
N ALA A 240 10.14 -0.45 25.74
CA ALA A 240 8.89 -0.31 26.50
C ALA A 240 9.09 -0.26 28.03
N ILE A 241 10.13 0.44 28.48
CA ILE A 241 10.52 0.50 29.91
C ILE A 241 10.06 1.77 30.63
N THR A 242 9.16 2.57 30.04
CA THR A 242 8.62 3.75 30.74
C THR A 242 7.70 3.30 31.89
N PRO A 243 7.93 3.71 33.15
CA PRO A 243 7.21 3.15 34.29
C PRO A 243 5.70 3.37 34.22
N GLY A 244 4.91 2.30 34.14
CA GLY A 244 3.45 2.37 34.03
C GLY A 244 2.73 1.16 34.60
N LYS A 245 1.40 1.25 34.70
CA LYS A 245 0.52 0.20 35.21
C LYS A 245 -0.67 0.00 34.29
N VAL A 246 -1.08 -1.26 34.09
CA VAL A 246 -2.34 -1.58 33.42
C VAL A 246 -3.47 -1.28 34.39
N ILE A 247 -4.22 -0.21 34.16
CA ILE A 247 -5.30 0.25 35.06
C ILE A 247 -6.68 -0.28 34.67
N TYR A 248 -6.86 -0.68 33.41
CA TYR A 248 -8.09 -1.26 32.89
C TYR A 248 -7.75 -2.31 31.83
N ARG A 249 -8.57 -3.35 31.72
CA ARG A 249 -8.44 -4.39 30.70
C ARG A 249 -9.83 -4.91 30.33
N ASN A 250 -10.03 -5.18 29.04
CA ASN A 250 -11.20 -5.91 28.54
C ASN A 250 -10.75 -6.98 27.51
N HIS A 251 -11.69 -7.48 26.71
CA HIS A 251 -11.43 -8.56 25.74
C HIS A 251 -10.67 -8.12 24.47
N LEU A 252 -10.43 -6.81 24.25
CA LEU A 252 -9.69 -6.27 23.11
C LEU A 252 -8.47 -5.43 23.51
N ILE A 253 -8.47 -4.77 24.68
CA ILE A 253 -7.42 -3.82 25.07
C ILE A 253 -6.98 -3.99 26.53
N GLY A 254 -5.72 -3.68 26.79
CA GLY A 254 -5.23 -3.20 28.08
C GLY A 254 -4.96 -1.70 27.99
N LEU A 255 -5.52 -0.91 28.91
CA LEU A 255 -5.20 0.50 29.06
C LEU A 255 -4.06 0.64 30.07
N ILE A 256 -2.92 1.13 29.61
CA ILE A 256 -1.77 1.47 30.44
C ILE A 256 -1.90 2.94 30.84
N GLN A 257 -1.75 3.25 32.13
CA GLN A 257 -1.45 4.60 32.62
C GLN A 257 0.02 4.65 33.02
N TYR A 258 0.76 5.63 32.52
CA TYR A 258 2.15 5.84 32.93
C TYR A 258 2.24 6.63 34.23
N SER A 259 3.28 6.35 35.01
CA SER A 259 3.52 6.96 36.32
C SER A 259 4.07 8.36 36.10
N PRO A 260 3.46 9.43 36.66
CA PRO A 260 4.00 10.78 36.56
C PRO A 260 5.47 10.85 37.00
N SER A 261 6.27 11.63 36.28
CA SER A 261 7.68 11.92 36.63
C SER A 261 7.86 13.32 37.22
N THR A 262 6.75 14.00 37.56
CA THR A 262 6.69 15.37 38.07
C THR A 262 5.67 15.47 39.21
N ASP A 263 5.90 16.38 40.16
CA ASP A 263 5.00 16.58 41.32
C ASP A 263 3.62 17.15 40.93
N CYS A 264 3.58 17.91 39.83
CA CYS A 264 2.37 18.45 39.22
C CYS A 264 2.27 17.98 37.76
N VAL A 265 1.04 17.77 37.29
CA VAL A 265 0.75 17.38 35.91
C VAL A 265 -0.27 18.32 35.26
N GLN A 266 -0.26 18.37 33.93
CA GLN A 266 -1.29 19.06 33.15
C GLN A 266 -2.68 18.45 33.40
N ARG A 267 -3.71 19.31 33.36
CA ARG A 267 -5.10 18.93 33.63
C ARG A 267 -5.66 17.98 32.55
N GLU A 268 -5.27 18.21 31.30
CA GLU A 268 -5.68 17.42 30.15
C GLU A 268 -4.76 16.21 29.96
N ALA A 269 -5.35 15.02 30.01
CA ALA A 269 -4.65 13.76 29.80
C ALA A 269 -4.45 13.45 28.29
N VAL A 270 -3.32 12.82 27.97
CA VAL A 270 -3.01 12.37 26.60
C VAL A 270 -3.35 10.89 26.47
N LEU A 271 -4.34 10.55 25.64
CA LEU A 271 -4.66 9.17 25.27
C LEU A 271 -4.01 8.82 23.93
N MET A 272 -3.19 7.77 23.91
CA MET A 272 -2.47 7.30 22.74
C MET A 272 -3.01 5.95 22.25
N GLN A 273 -3.10 5.79 20.94
CA GLN A 273 -3.57 4.58 20.25
C GLN A 273 -2.57 4.19 19.16
N SER A 274 -1.99 2.99 19.23
CA SER A 274 -1.18 2.47 18.13
C SER A 274 -2.04 1.89 17.01
N ALA A 275 -1.50 1.85 15.80
CA ALA A 275 -2.09 1.10 14.70
C ALA A 275 -2.12 -0.40 15.06
N TRP A 276 -3.25 -1.06 14.86
CA TRP A 276 -3.54 -2.43 15.31
C TRP A 276 -2.56 -3.53 14.82
N MET A 277 -1.83 -3.31 13.72
CA MET A 277 -0.82 -4.25 13.22
C MET A 277 0.52 -4.14 13.96
N MET A 278 0.78 -3.00 14.62
CA MET A 278 2.00 -2.74 15.37
C MET A 278 1.73 -2.79 16.88
N LYS A 279 2.70 -3.27 17.64
CA LYS A 279 2.63 -3.23 19.11
C LYS A 279 2.78 -1.80 19.60
N TYR A 280 2.14 -1.49 20.74
CA TYR A 280 2.05 -0.13 21.29
C TYR A 280 3.42 0.55 21.50
N TYR A 281 4.45 -0.24 21.78
CA TYR A 281 5.81 0.22 22.04
C TYR A 281 6.53 0.84 20.84
N ILE A 282 5.91 0.92 19.65
CA ILE A 282 6.40 1.79 18.57
C ILE A 282 6.42 3.28 18.97
N LEU A 283 5.65 3.66 20.01
CA LEU A 283 5.64 5.00 20.62
C LEU A 283 6.39 5.06 21.98
N ASP A 284 6.78 3.90 22.52
CA ASP A 284 7.55 3.73 23.74
C ASP A 284 8.71 2.75 23.48
N LEU A 285 9.68 3.19 22.67
CA LEU A 285 10.82 2.39 22.25
C LEU A 285 11.85 2.28 23.39
N SER A 286 13.03 2.89 23.23
CA SER A 286 14.07 2.92 24.24
C SER A 286 14.08 4.28 24.97
N PRO A 287 14.82 4.44 26.09
CA PRO A 287 14.85 5.68 26.88
C PRO A 287 15.12 6.99 26.13
N HIS A 288 15.85 6.95 25.00
CA HIS A 288 16.21 8.14 24.23
C HIS A 288 15.31 8.40 23.00
N ASN A 289 14.36 7.49 22.70
CA ASN A 289 13.43 7.62 21.58
C ASN A 289 12.00 7.15 21.92
N SER A 290 11.61 7.27 23.20
CA SER A 290 10.24 7.09 23.66
C SER A 290 9.50 8.44 23.71
N LEU A 291 8.42 8.55 22.93
CA LEU A 291 7.51 9.70 22.98
C LEU A 291 6.69 9.69 24.26
N VAL A 292 6.30 8.50 24.75
CA VAL A 292 5.60 8.34 26.03
C VAL A 292 6.44 8.90 27.17
N ARG A 293 7.73 8.51 27.27
CA ARG A 293 8.65 9.00 28.31
C ARG A 293 8.75 10.52 28.28
N TYR A 294 9.02 11.08 27.09
CA TYR A 294 9.14 12.52 26.89
C TYR A 294 7.92 13.29 27.41
N LEU A 295 6.71 12.84 27.07
CA LEU A 295 5.46 13.47 27.52
C LEU A 295 5.27 13.39 29.05
N VAL A 296 5.61 12.26 29.66
CA VAL A 296 5.52 12.06 31.12
C VAL A 296 6.55 12.90 31.88
N GLU A 297 7.76 13.06 31.34
CA GLU A 297 8.81 13.95 31.89
C GLU A 297 8.44 15.43 31.78
N HIS A 298 7.64 15.81 30.77
CA HIS A 298 7.08 17.17 30.63
C HIS A 298 5.74 17.36 31.38
N GLY A 299 5.39 16.44 32.29
CA GLY A 299 4.24 16.56 33.17
C GLY A 299 2.88 16.30 32.52
N HIS A 300 2.81 15.55 31.43
CA HIS A 300 1.52 15.05 30.92
C HIS A 300 1.15 13.72 31.58
N THR A 301 -0.14 13.58 31.96
CA THR A 301 -0.68 12.26 32.31
C THR A 301 -0.93 11.48 31.01
N VAL A 302 -0.11 10.46 30.74
CA VAL A 302 -0.19 9.67 29.50
C VAL A 302 -0.89 8.33 29.74
N TYR A 303 -1.83 8.02 28.86
CA TYR A 303 -2.51 6.72 28.75
C TYR A 303 -2.23 6.10 27.38
N MET A 304 -2.07 4.78 27.31
CA MET A 304 -1.83 4.05 26.06
C MET A 304 -2.75 2.84 25.92
N ILE A 305 -3.39 2.72 24.75
CA ILE A 305 -4.16 1.54 24.36
C ILE A 305 -3.19 0.49 23.83
N SER A 306 -2.92 -0.53 24.65
CA SER A 306 -2.25 -1.76 24.22
C SER A 306 -3.30 -2.76 23.74
N TRP A 307 -3.43 -2.90 22.42
CA TRP A 307 -4.25 -3.94 21.81
C TRP A 307 -3.82 -5.35 22.26
N LEU A 308 -4.78 -6.15 22.72
CA LEU A 308 -4.67 -7.61 22.69
C LEU A 308 -4.56 -8.05 21.23
N ASN A 309 -3.99 -9.23 20.95
CA ASN A 309 -3.94 -9.75 19.59
C ASN A 309 -5.38 -9.90 19.04
N ILE A 310 -5.73 -9.08 18.04
CA ILE A 310 -7.02 -9.14 17.31
C ILE A 310 -7.02 -10.33 16.34
N VAL A 311 -5.82 -10.78 15.95
CA VAL A 311 -5.56 -12.13 15.47
C VAL A 311 -6.05 -13.12 16.54
N ASN A 312 -7.14 -13.78 16.22
CA ASN A 312 -7.91 -14.67 17.09
C ASN A 312 -8.20 -15.93 16.28
N GLU A 313 -7.17 -16.75 16.09
CA GLU A 313 -7.23 -17.99 15.33
C GLU A 313 -8.18 -19.03 15.96
N PRO A 314 -8.91 -19.83 15.17
CA PRO A 314 -9.74 -20.91 15.67
C PRO A 314 -8.98 -21.91 16.56
N GLY A 315 -9.65 -22.42 17.60
CA GLY A 315 -9.11 -23.44 18.51
C GLY A 315 -8.51 -22.92 19.83
N HIS A 316 -8.32 -21.60 19.97
CA HIS A 316 -7.73 -21.03 21.19
C HIS A 316 -8.79 -20.76 22.28
N PRO A 317 -8.55 -21.18 23.55
CA PRO A 317 -9.50 -20.99 24.64
C PRO A 317 -9.58 -19.53 25.12
N HIS A 318 -10.65 -19.20 25.84
CA HIS A 318 -10.90 -17.85 26.39
C HIS A 318 -10.90 -16.76 25.30
N ARG A 319 -11.75 -16.98 24.29
CA ARG A 319 -12.02 -16.08 23.16
C ARG A 319 -13.54 -16.02 22.93
N SER A 320 -14.04 -14.87 22.49
CA SER A 320 -15.44 -14.65 22.17
C SER A 320 -15.61 -13.41 21.28
N TYR A 321 -16.74 -13.30 20.59
CA TYR A 321 -17.11 -12.16 19.75
C TYR A 321 -18.62 -11.88 19.80
N GLN A 322 -19.02 -10.68 19.37
CA GLN A 322 -20.40 -10.30 19.09
C GLN A 322 -20.47 -9.89 17.61
N LEU A 323 -21.57 -10.21 16.92
CA LEU A 323 -21.75 -9.91 15.49
C LEU A 323 -23.20 -9.52 15.23
N GLY A 324 -23.40 -8.43 14.48
CA GLY A 324 -24.71 -7.96 14.04
C GLY A 324 -24.69 -7.60 12.56
N VAL A 325 -25.84 -7.67 11.91
CA VAL A 325 -26.04 -7.34 10.48
C VAL A 325 -26.84 -6.04 10.38
N CYS A 326 -26.54 -5.23 9.37
CA CYS A 326 -27.20 -3.97 9.06
C CYS A 326 -27.37 -3.87 7.55
N HIS A 327 -28.56 -3.49 7.08
CA HIS A 327 -28.92 -3.40 5.67
C HIS A 327 -28.99 -1.95 5.20
N GLU A 328 -28.95 -1.74 3.88
CA GLU A 328 -29.09 -0.42 3.29
C GLU A 328 -30.49 0.17 3.57
N GLY A 329 -30.55 1.18 4.44
CA GLY A 329 -31.79 1.81 4.91
C GLY A 329 -32.15 1.52 6.38
N ASP A 330 -31.45 0.62 7.07
CA ASP A 330 -31.66 0.35 8.49
C ASP A 330 -31.32 1.58 9.36
N ARG A 331 -32.05 1.75 10.47
CA ARG A 331 -31.78 2.83 11.44
C ARG A 331 -30.61 2.45 12.35
N CYS A 332 -29.65 3.37 12.49
CA CYS A 332 -28.54 3.20 13.43
C CYS A 332 -29.05 3.12 14.89
N ILE A 333 -28.55 2.13 15.64
CA ILE A 333 -28.84 1.88 17.05
C ILE A 333 -27.60 2.28 17.87
N ASP A 334 -27.78 2.76 19.10
CA ASP A 334 -26.64 3.16 19.94
C ASP A 334 -25.78 1.94 20.39
N PRO A 335 -24.49 2.16 20.74
CA PRO A 335 -23.57 1.06 21.01
C PRO A 335 -23.90 0.20 22.23
N GLU A 336 -24.52 0.76 23.27
CA GLU A 336 -24.83 0.01 24.50
C GLU A 336 -26.12 -0.79 24.35
N THR A 337 -27.14 -0.23 23.69
CA THR A 337 -28.33 -0.99 23.27
C THR A 337 -27.93 -2.13 22.32
N TRP A 338 -27.09 -1.87 21.31
CA TRP A 338 -26.58 -2.89 20.40
C TRP A 338 -25.82 -3.99 21.15
N LYS A 339 -24.92 -3.62 22.08
CA LYS A 339 -24.10 -4.55 22.86
C LYS A 339 -24.91 -5.38 23.87
N ALA A 340 -26.00 -4.84 24.40
CA ALA A 340 -26.93 -5.56 25.28
C ALA A 340 -27.85 -6.53 24.51
N GLN A 341 -28.19 -6.21 23.25
CA GLN A 341 -29.11 -7.02 22.43
C GLN A 341 -28.39 -8.05 21.54
N THR A 342 -27.13 -7.83 21.17
CA THR A 342 -26.37 -8.72 20.28
C THR A 342 -25.79 -9.92 21.05
N PRO A 343 -26.11 -11.18 20.68
CA PRO A 343 -25.57 -12.36 21.36
C PRO A 343 -24.04 -12.45 21.32
N THR A 344 -23.44 -12.95 22.40
CA THR A 344 -22.00 -13.25 22.47
C THR A 344 -21.73 -14.71 22.13
N THR A 345 -20.95 -14.94 21.09
CA THR A 345 -20.51 -16.29 20.65
C THR A 345 -19.10 -16.57 21.16
N GLN A 346 -18.84 -17.81 21.57
CA GLN A 346 -17.51 -18.23 22.04
C GLN A 346 -16.60 -18.64 20.87
N GLY A 347 -15.28 -18.45 21.05
CA GLY A 347 -14.24 -18.80 20.08
C GLY A 347 -13.75 -17.66 19.20
N SER A 348 -13.28 -18.03 18.01
CA SER A 348 -12.80 -17.11 16.97
C SER A 348 -13.96 -16.46 16.22
N TRP A 349 -13.77 -15.23 15.75
CA TRP A 349 -14.69 -14.57 14.80
C TRP A 349 -14.44 -14.99 13.34
N TRP A 350 -13.30 -15.62 13.04
CA TRP A 350 -12.93 -16.02 11.67
C TRP A 350 -13.94 -16.99 11.04
N PRO A 351 -14.49 -18.02 11.73
CA PRO A 351 -15.49 -18.90 11.13
C PRO A 351 -16.80 -18.19 10.76
N ALA A 352 -17.21 -17.16 11.51
CA ALA A 352 -18.40 -16.38 11.16
C ALA A 352 -18.14 -15.44 9.97
N TRP A 353 -16.94 -14.88 9.86
CA TRP A 353 -16.51 -14.13 8.68
C TRP A 353 -16.35 -15.03 7.46
N GLN A 354 -15.82 -16.25 7.63
CA GLN A 354 -15.78 -17.28 6.60
C GLN A 354 -17.19 -17.66 6.14
N GLN A 355 -18.13 -17.95 7.05
CA GLN A 355 -19.52 -18.27 6.70
C GLN A 355 -20.21 -17.09 5.98
N TRP A 356 -19.93 -15.85 6.37
CA TRP A 356 -20.41 -14.68 5.65
C TRP A 356 -19.79 -14.60 4.24
N LEU A 357 -18.48 -14.83 4.09
CA LEU A 357 -17.82 -14.89 2.78
C LEU A 357 -18.36 -16.03 1.91
N GLU A 358 -18.60 -17.21 2.46
CA GLU A 358 -19.20 -18.36 1.77
C GLU A 358 -20.62 -18.04 1.28
N ALA A 359 -21.46 -17.42 2.12
CA ALA A 359 -22.81 -17.00 1.76
C ALA A 359 -22.84 -15.88 0.69
N HIS A 360 -21.77 -15.10 0.55
CA HIS A 360 -21.61 -14.07 -0.48
C HIS A 360 -20.68 -14.50 -1.64
N SER A 361 -20.24 -15.77 -1.65
CA SER A 361 -19.46 -16.37 -2.74
C SER A 361 -20.34 -17.19 -3.67
N SER A 362 -19.96 -17.30 -4.94
CA SER A 362 -20.73 -17.99 -6.00
C SER A 362 -20.66 -19.53 -5.95
N GLY A 363 -20.58 -20.09 -4.75
CA GLY A 363 -20.39 -21.51 -4.47
C GLY A 363 -18.98 -22.03 -4.77
N ASN A 364 -18.78 -23.33 -4.53
CA ASN A 364 -17.51 -24.00 -4.73
C ASN A 364 -17.37 -24.54 -6.18
N GLU A 365 -16.15 -24.49 -6.68
CA GLU A 365 -15.70 -25.17 -7.89
C GLU A 365 -14.33 -25.83 -7.62
N ALA A 366 -13.76 -26.56 -8.59
CA ALA A 366 -12.42 -27.12 -8.42
C ALA A 366 -11.42 -25.99 -8.15
N PRO A 367 -10.49 -26.14 -7.19
CA PRO A 367 -9.68 -25.03 -6.68
C PRO A 367 -8.82 -24.48 -7.81
N PRO A 368 -9.18 -23.33 -8.41
CA PRO A 368 -8.72 -23.10 -9.76
C PRO A 368 -7.19 -22.92 -9.72
N VAL A 369 -6.41 -23.55 -10.62
CA VAL A 369 -5.51 -22.91 -11.62
C VAL A 369 -4.89 -21.55 -11.19
N MET A 370 -3.55 -21.12 -11.11
CA MET A 370 -2.62 -19.79 -11.08
C MET A 370 -1.74 -19.40 -12.32
N GLY A 371 -1.96 -18.35 -13.15
CA GLY A 371 -2.74 -17.10 -13.03
C GLY A 371 -3.56 -16.68 -14.24
N ALA A 372 -3.50 -17.47 -15.32
CA ALA A 372 -4.09 -17.31 -16.65
C ALA A 372 -3.07 -16.91 -17.73
N PRO A 373 -2.19 -17.84 -18.18
CA PRO A 373 -1.28 -17.63 -19.31
C PRO A 373 -2.00 -17.16 -20.58
N ASP A 374 -3.17 -17.74 -20.88
CA ASP A 374 -4.00 -17.33 -22.03
C ASP A 374 -4.52 -15.89 -21.92
N LYS A 375 -4.50 -15.30 -20.72
CA LYS A 375 -4.81 -13.90 -20.42
C LYS A 375 -3.54 -13.09 -20.06
N GLY A 376 -2.36 -13.63 -20.31
CA GLY A 376 -1.07 -13.05 -19.96
C GLY A 376 -0.65 -13.24 -18.51
N TYR A 377 -1.58 -13.41 -17.56
CA TYR A 377 -1.31 -13.61 -16.12
C TYR A 377 -0.71 -15.00 -15.78
N ALA A 378 0.13 -15.55 -16.65
CA ALA A 378 1.04 -16.66 -16.35
C ALA A 378 1.82 -16.41 -15.03
N PRO A 379 2.37 -17.46 -14.39
CA PRO A 379 3.23 -17.40 -13.20
C PRO A 379 4.26 -16.23 -13.11
N LEU A 380 4.52 -15.73 -11.89
CA LEU A 380 5.38 -14.56 -11.59
C LEU A 380 6.50 -14.86 -10.54
N CYS A 381 6.17 -15.18 -9.27
CA CYS A 381 7.03 -15.22 -8.06
C CYS A 381 7.35 -16.58 -7.09
N ASP A 382 7.04 -17.17 -5.83
CA ASP A 382 6.05 -17.43 -4.61
C ASP A 382 5.71 -16.48 -3.34
N SER A 383 4.44 -16.35 -2.88
CA SER A 383 4.04 -15.39 -1.77
C SER A 383 4.89 -15.52 -0.46
N PRO A 384 5.32 -14.45 0.27
CA PRO A 384 4.71 -13.11 0.43
C PRO A 384 5.27 -11.97 -0.45
N GLY A 385 6.23 -12.26 -1.34
CA GLY A 385 6.90 -11.21 -2.13
C GLY A 385 7.96 -10.41 -1.34
N THR A 386 8.58 -9.42 -1.99
CA THR A 386 9.86 -8.84 -1.56
C THR A 386 9.77 -7.50 -0.83
N TYR A 387 8.69 -6.73 -0.98
CA TYR A 387 8.59 -5.37 -0.40
C TYR A 387 8.58 -5.36 1.14
N VAL A 388 8.21 -6.47 1.77
CA VAL A 388 8.20 -6.64 3.24
C VAL A 388 9.62 -6.67 3.86
N LEU A 389 10.67 -6.69 3.04
CA LEU A 389 12.07 -6.84 3.46
C LEU A 389 12.87 -5.51 3.45
N MET A 390 12.24 -4.38 3.10
CA MET A 390 12.89 -3.07 3.10
C MET A 390 12.91 -2.44 4.50
N LYS A 391 14.00 -1.75 4.85
CA LYS A 391 14.23 -1.08 6.15
C LYS A 391 14.18 0.44 6.02
#